data_AF-A0A1I5KSW6-F1
#
_entry.id   AF-A0A1I5KSW6-F1
#
_cell.length_a   1.000
_cell.length_b   1.000
_cell.length_c   1.000
_cell.angle_alpha   90.00
_cell.angle_beta   90.00
_cell.angle_gamma   90.00
#
_symmetry.space_group_name_H-M   'P 1'
#
loop_
_entity.id
_entity.type
_entity.pdbx_description
1 polymer ?
#
loop_
_entity_poly.entity_id
_entity_poly.type
_entity_poly.pdbx_seq_one_letter_code
_entity_poly.pdbx_strand_id
1 'polypeptide(L)'
;MRIALIAALIAGGLAAQASGGGRATGFAEGATIDTRQKIIVSCFRGPWNDVIWDRPNSKFVESLVDVGYDYPTAHAIAERVCRDDRLVGNPEGLRREMIRIYHESPARP
;
A
#
# COMPACT_ATOMS: atom_id res chain seq x y z
N MET A 1 -16.43 -58.31 -44.76
CA MET A 1 -16.28 -59.26 -43.63
C MET A 1 -15.52 -58.52 -42.55
N ARG A 2 -16.13 -57.90 -41.52
CA ARG A 2 -16.87 -58.43 -40.36
C ARG A 2 -16.08 -59.47 -39.54
N ILE A 3 -16.04 -59.22 -38.23
CA ILE A 3 -15.59 -60.02 -37.06
C ILE A 3 -14.18 -59.60 -36.57
N ALA A 4 -13.90 -59.23 -35.31
CA ALA A 4 -14.61 -59.36 -34.03
C ALA A 4 -14.33 -58.18 -33.08
N LEU A 5 -15.27 -58.00 -32.14
CA LEU A 5 -15.19 -57.17 -30.94
C LEU A 5 -14.12 -57.67 -29.95
N ILE A 6 -13.41 -56.76 -29.29
CA ILE A 6 -12.91 -56.97 -27.93
C ILE A 6 -13.36 -55.78 -27.09
N ALA A 7 -14.36 -56.03 -26.24
CA ALA A 7 -14.84 -55.10 -25.23
C ALA A 7 -13.89 -55.16 -24.02
N ALA A 8 -13.12 -54.10 -23.80
CA ALA A 8 -12.38 -53.90 -22.54
C ALA A 8 -13.22 -52.99 -21.63
N LEU A 9 -13.89 -53.60 -20.65
CA LEU A 9 -14.53 -52.91 -19.53
C LEU A 9 -13.46 -52.24 -18.67
N ILE A 10 -13.23 -50.94 -18.88
CA ILE A 10 -12.47 -50.12 -17.94
C ILE A 10 -13.47 -49.54 -16.94
N ALA A 11 -13.67 -50.24 -15.82
CA ALA A 11 -14.27 -49.67 -14.63
C ALA A 11 -13.25 -48.72 -13.97
N GLY A 12 -13.13 -47.51 -14.53
CA GLY A 12 -12.36 -46.42 -13.94
C GLY A 12 -13.30 -45.54 -13.13
N GLY A 13 -13.23 -45.63 -11.80
CA GLY A 13 -14.06 -44.86 -10.89
C GLY A 13 -13.97 -43.35 -11.15
N LEU A 14 -15.14 -42.70 -11.26
CA LEU A 14 -15.22 -41.25 -11.13
C LEU A 14 -14.90 -40.91 -9.67
N ALA A 15 -13.64 -40.58 -9.39
CA ALA A 15 -13.34 -39.72 -8.25
C ALA A 15 -13.98 -38.37 -8.55
N ALA A 16 -15.10 -38.07 -7.90
CA ALA A 16 -15.68 -36.73 -7.91
C ALA A 16 -14.63 -35.76 -7.38
N GLN A 17 -14.09 -34.93 -8.26
CA GLN A 17 -13.18 -33.87 -7.88
C GLN A 17 -14.00 -32.88 -7.05
N ALA A 18 -13.76 -32.86 -5.74
CA ALA A 18 -14.31 -31.83 -4.87
C ALA A 18 -13.66 -30.50 -5.28
N SER A 19 -14.32 -29.75 -6.15
CA SER A 19 -13.98 -28.37 -6.44
C SER A 19 -14.14 -27.57 -5.16
N GLY A 20 -13.04 -27.39 -4.43
CA GLY A 20 -12.97 -26.41 -3.35
C GLY A 20 -13.26 -25.04 -3.93
N GLY A 21 -14.50 -24.56 -3.76
CA GLY A 21 -14.90 -23.22 -4.15
C GLY A 21 -14.01 -22.22 -3.42
N GLY A 22 -13.01 -21.68 -4.13
CA GLY A 22 -12.25 -20.55 -3.67
C GLY A 22 -13.23 -19.43 -3.33
N ARG A 23 -13.23 -18.99 -2.07
CA ARG A 23 -13.94 -17.78 -1.67
C ARG A 23 -13.25 -16.62 -2.39
N ALA A 24 -13.81 -16.20 -3.51
CA ALA A 24 -13.51 -14.90 -4.09
C ALA A 24 -13.96 -13.87 -3.07
N THR A 25 -13.02 -13.28 -2.32
CA THR A 25 -13.27 -12.04 -1.60
C THR A 25 -13.41 -10.96 -2.67
N GLY A 26 -14.64 -10.75 -3.15
CA GLY A 26 -14.94 -9.69 -4.11
C GLY A 26 -14.55 -8.34 -3.51
N PHE A 27 -13.58 -7.66 -4.11
CA PHE A 27 -13.43 -6.22 -3.91
C PHE A 27 -14.67 -5.57 -4.52
N ALA A 28 -15.37 -4.76 -3.74
CA ALA A 28 -16.61 -4.11 -4.18
C ALA A 28 -16.36 -3.29 -5.44
N GLU A 29 -16.89 -3.74 -6.57
CA GLU A 29 -16.88 -3.03 -7.83
C GLU A 29 -17.87 -1.86 -7.74
N GLY A 30 -17.37 -0.62 -7.79
CA GLY A 30 -18.19 0.59 -7.68
C GLY A 30 -17.93 1.49 -6.48
N ALA A 31 -16.81 1.33 -5.75
CA ALA A 31 -16.40 2.33 -4.76
C ALA A 31 -16.07 3.66 -5.46
N THR A 32 -16.90 4.68 -5.25
CA THR A 32 -16.56 6.06 -5.58
C THR A 32 -15.47 6.53 -4.61
N ILE A 33 -14.23 6.60 -5.10
CA ILE A 33 -13.11 7.13 -4.31
C ILE A 33 -13.26 8.66 -4.27
N ASP A 34 -13.49 9.23 -3.08
CA ASP A 34 -13.33 10.68 -2.86
C ASP A 34 -11.86 11.01 -3.08
N THR A 35 -11.53 11.57 -4.24
CA THR A 35 -10.15 11.85 -4.68
C THR A 35 -9.57 13.10 -4.03
N ARG A 36 -10.16 13.63 -2.95
CA ARG A 36 -9.50 14.65 -2.11
C ARG A 36 -8.33 14.00 -1.39
N GLN A 37 -7.23 13.83 -2.11
CA GLN A 37 -5.97 13.30 -1.61
C GLN A 37 -5.46 14.22 -0.50
N LYS A 38 -5.27 13.67 0.69
CA LYS A 38 -4.77 14.39 1.87
C LYS A 38 -3.41 13.83 2.22
N ILE A 39 -2.43 14.70 2.43
CA ILE A 39 -1.13 14.30 2.99
C ILE A 39 -1.29 14.09 4.49
N ILE A 40 -0.99 12.88 4.97
CA ILE A 40 -1.09 12.50 6.39
C ILE A 40 0.32 12.53 6.98
N VAL A 41 0.70 13.66 7.60
CA VAL A 41 2.02 13.76 8.23
C VAL A 41 2.04 12.93 9.51
N SER A 42 2.85 11.87 9.52
CA SER A 42 2.91 10.96 10.66
C SER A 42 4.30 10.41 10.90
N CYS A 43 4.91 10.86 11.98
CA CYS A 43 6.22 10.44 12.44
C CYS A 43 6.07 9.61 13.71
N PHE A 44 6.82 8.52 13.79
CA PHE A 44 7.08 7.84 15.05
C PHE A 44 8.13 8.65 15.82
N ARG A 45 7.87 8.89 17.11
CA ARG A 45 8.80 9.52 18.05
C ARG A 45 9.29 8.46 19.02
N GLY A 46 10.61 8.33 19.13
CA GLY A 46 11.23 7.47 20.13
C GLY A 46 10.96 7.90 21.57
N PRO A 47 11.38 7.11 22.57
CA PRO A 47 11.21 7.45 23.99
C PRO A 47 12.07 8.65 24.46
N TRP A 48 12.98 9.12 23.61
CA TRP A 48 13.84 10.28 23.86
C TRP A 48 13.51 11.42 22.88
N ASN A 49 13.92 12.65 23.22
CA ASN A 49 13.71 13.83 22.36
C ASN A 49 14.72 13.92 21.20
N ASP A 50 15.72 13.06 21.16
CA ASP A 50 16.70 12.99 20.07
C ASP A 50 16.15 12.18 18.88
N VAL A 51 16.56 12.55 17.66
CA VAL A 51 16.16 11.91 16.38
C VAL A 51 16.85 10.56 16.10
N ILE A 52 17.17 9.79 17.16
CA ILE A 52 17.83 8.49 17.05
C ILE A 52 16.87 7.45 16.47
N TRP A 53 15.61 7.47 16.91
CA TRP A 53 14.60 6.46 16.56
C TRP A 53 13.49 6.99 15.67
N ASP A 54 13.50 8.29 15.40
CA ASP A 54 12.43 8.94 14.67
C ASP A 54 12.45 8.53 13.20
N ARG A 55 11.25 8.23 12.70
CA ARG A 55 11.06 7.64 11.38
C ARG A 55 9.62 7.86 10.90
N PRO A 56 9.37 7.82 9.58
CA PRO A 56 8.02 7.93 9.06
C PRO A 56 7.19 6.67 9.33
N ASN A 57 5.91 6.86 9.62
CA ASN A 57 4.92 5.78 9.55
C ASN A 57 4.52 5.53 8.09
N SER A 58 4.10 4.31 7.76
CA SER A 58 3.74 3.93 6.37
C SER A 58 2.70 4.87 5.75
N LYS A 59 1.65 5.22 6.51
CA LYS A 59 0.58 6.13 6.06
C LYS A 59 1.06 7.51 5.60
N PHE A 60 2.23 7.97 6.09
CA PHE A 60 2.79 9.23 5.62
C PHE A 60 3.36 9.08 4.21
N VAL A 61 4.18 8.05 4.01
CA VAL A 61 4.75 7.71 2.70
C VAL A 61 3.63 7.40 1.70
N GLU A 62 2.66 6.57 2.09
CA GLU A 62 1.51 6.21 1.26
C GLU A 62 0.70 7.45 0.85
N SER A 63 0.42 8.37 1.79
CA SER A 63 -0.31 9.59 1.45
C SER A 63 0.44 10.54 0.50
N LEU A 64 1.78 10.47 0.48
CA LEU A 64 2.61 11.19 -0.50
C LEU A 64 2.55 10.51 -1.87
N VAL A 65 2.55 9.18 -1.91
CA VAL A 65 2.34 8.43 -3.16
C VAL A 65 0.93 8.67 -3.71
N ASP A 66 -0.08 8.75 -2.86
CA ASP A 66 -1.47 9.00 -3.25
C ASP A 66 -1.66 10.37 -3.89
N VAL A 67 -0.89 11.39 -3.48
CA VAL A 67 -0.86 12.71 -4.15
C VAL A 67 0.05 12.75 -5.38
N GLY A 68 0.72 11.63 -5.69
CA GLY A 68 1.45 11.36 -6.94
C GLY A 68 2.98 11.46 -6.89
N TYR A 69 3.60 11.52 -5.70
CA TYR A 69 5.04 11.31 -5.61
C TYR A 69 5.39 9.85 -5.93
N ASP A 70 6.53 9.60 -6.56
CA ASP A 70 7.07 8.24 -6.63
C ASP A 70 7.56 7.78 -5.25
N TYR A 71 7.53 6.47 -5.01
CA TYR A 71 7.84 5.91 -3.69
C TYR A 71 9.22 6.34 -3.13
N PRO A 72 10.32 6.33 -3.91
CA PRO A 72 11.61 6.79 -3.42
C PRO A 72 11.59 8.26 -2.95
N THR A 73 10.97 9.16 -3.72
CA THR A 73 10.85 10.58 -3.33
C THR A 73 9.93 10.75 -2.13
N ALA A 74 8.78 10.08 -2.11
CA ALA A 74 7.85 10.09 -0.99
C ALA A 74 8.54 9.64 0.32
N HIS A 75 9.29 8.54 0.25
CA HIS A 75 10.03 8.02 1.40
C HIS A 75 11.13 8.99 1.85
N ALA A 76 11.89 9.58 0.91
CA ALA A 76 12.94 10.55 1.23
C ALA A 76 12.39 11.84 1.87
N ILE A 77 11.25 12.35 1.38
CA ILE A 77 10.54 13.48 2.00
C ILE A 77 10.12 13.12 3.42
N ALA A 78 9.50 11.95 3.60
CA ALA A 78 8.99 11.51 4.88
C ALA A 78 10.11 11.33 5.92
N GLU A 79 11.24 10.72 5.51
CA GLU A 79 12.45 10.61 6.34
C GLU A 79 13.00 11.98 6.72
N ARG A 80 13.15 12.91 5.76
CA ARG A 80 13.64 14.26 6.05
C ARG A 80 12.78 14.98 7.09
N VAL A 81 11.46 14.91 6.95
CA VAL A 81 10.52 15.59 7.84
C VAL A 81 10.50 14.95 9.23
N CYS A 82 10.53 13.62 9.30
CA CYS A 82 10.50 12.91 10.57
C CYS A 82 11.86 12.84 11.28
N ARG A 83 12.95 13.26 10.64
CA ARG A 83 14.28 13.36 11.26
C ARG A 83 14.70 14.79 11.57
N ASP A 84 13.83 15.78 11.35
CA ASP A 84 14.03 17.15 11.83
C ASP A 84 13.65 17.23 13.32
N ASP A 85 14.65 17.50 14.15
CA ASP A 85 14.55 17.57 15.61
C ASP A 85 13.56 18.63 16.10
N ARG A 86 13.27 19.64 15.28
CA ARG A 86 12.33 20.74 15.61
C ARG A 86 10.88 20.42 15.24
N LEU A 87 10.65 19.37 14.45
CA LEU A 87 9.33 19.10 13.85
C LEU A 87 8.60 17.97 14.55
N VAL A 88 9.27 16.87 14.89
CA VAL A 88 8.56 15.72 15.50
C VAL A 88 8.09 16.09 16.91
N GLY A 89 6.78 16.04 17.15
CA GLY A 89 6.15 16.55 18.37
C GLY A 89 5.59 17.98 18.24
N ASN A 90 5.77 18.62 17.08
CA ASN A 90 5.24 19.95 16.76
C ASN A 90 4.29 19.87 15.55
N PRO A 91 2.98 19.63 15.77
CA PRO A 91 2.00 19.46 14.69
C PRO A 91 1.93 20.64 13.72
N GLU A 92 2.01 21.87 14.23
CA GLU A 92 2.00 23.08 13.40
C GLU A 92 3.28 23.23 12.58
N GLY A 93 4.42 22.88 13.16
CA GLY A 93 5.70 22.83 12.46
C GLY A 93 5.66 21.83 11.30
N LEU A 94 5.21 20.60 11.58
CA LEU A 94 5.03 19.54 10.58
C LEU A 94 4.11 19.98 9.44
N ARG A 95 2.98 20.61 9.77
CA ARG A 95 2.04 21.12 8.78
C ARG A 95 2.68 22.19 7.88
N ARG A 96 3.33 23.20 8.47
CA ARG A 96 3.97 24.28 7.69
C ARG A 96 5.08 23.75 6.79
N GLU A 97 5.92 22.85 7.32
CA GLU A 97 7.00 22.27 6.55
C GLU A 97 6.47 21.45 5.37
N MET A 98 5.44 20.63 5.58
CA MET A 98 4.86 19.88 4.46
C MET A 98 4.18 20.77 3.43
N ILE A 99 3.53 21.87 3.83
CA ILE A 99 3.01 22.87 2.88
C ILE A 99 4.16 23.46 2.06
N ARG A 100 5.26 23.85 2.70
CA ARG A 100 6.46 24.36 2.03
C ARG A 100 7.01 23.35 1.02
N ILE A 101 7.26 22.11 1.44
CA ILE A 101 7.76 21.04 0.58
C ILE A 101 6.80 20.80 -0.60
N TYR A 102 5.50 20.73 -0.33
CA TYR A 102 4.49 20.52 -1.38
C TYR A 102 4.50 21.64 -2.44
N HIS A 103 4.72 22.89 -2.02
CA HIS A 103 4.80 24.03 -2.94
C HIS A 103 6.13 24.14 -3.69
N GLU A 104 7.24 23.75 -3.06
CA GLU A 104 8.61 23.92 -3.58
C GLU A 104 9.18 22.67 -4.26
N SER A 105 8.53 21.51 -4.14
CA SER A 105 9.07 20.27 -4.69
C SER A 105 9.14 20.34 -6.22
N PRO A 106 10.33 20.14 -6.83
CA PRO A 106 10.50 20.19 -8.28
C PRO A 106 9.87 18.99 -9.00
N ALA A 107 9.62 17.89 -8.28
CA ALA A 107 8.99 16.68 -8.79
C ALA A 107 7.53 16.59 -8.32
N ARG A 108 6.75 17.66 -8.52
CA ARG A 108 5.29 17.58 -8.39
C ARG A 108 4.77 16.71 -9.56
N PRO A 109 3.88 15.75 -9.31
CA PRO A 109 3.15 15.05 -10.38
C PRO A 109 2.30 16.00 -11.23
#